data_AF-A0A950M5C5-F1
#
_entry.id   AF-A0A950M5C5-F1
#
_cell.length_a   1.000
_cell.length_b   1.000
_cell.length_c   1.000
_cell.angle_alpha   90.00
_cell.angle_beta   90.00
_cell.angle_gamma   90.00
#
_symmetry.space_group_name_H-M   'P 1'
#
loop_
_entity.id
_entity.type
_entity.pdbx_description
1 polymer ?
#
loop_
_entity_poly.entity_id
_entity_poly.type
_entity_poly.pdbx_seq_one_letter_code
_entity_poly.pdbx_strand_id
1 'polypeptide(L)'
;MTSANSETFGYWPTGRLNTASGPYGSYTWLYDAVGNRASETLGGIVTTYNYPTNSNQLTSLTQGSTTLRSLGYDGDGNITSDT
;
A
#
# COMPACT_ATOMS: atom_id res chain seq x y z
N MET A 1 16.93 -27.07 2.70
CA MET A 1 15.65 -27.26 1.99
C MET A 1 15.00 -25.90 1.87
N THR A 2 15.06 -25.27 0.70
CA THR A 2 14.29 -24.05 0.42
C THR A 2 12.90 -24.51 0.00
N SER A 3 11.95 -24.54 0.94
CA SER A 3 10.56 -24.82 0.57
C SER A 3 10.11 -23.80 -0.47
N ALA A 4 9.49 -24.26 -1.54
CA ALA A 4 9.02 -23.41 -2.65
C ALA A 4 8.06 -22.29 -2.21
N ASN A 5 7.57 -22.33 -0.96
CA ASN A 5 6.68 -21.35 -0.34
C ASN A 5 7.29 -20.69 0.91
N SER A 6 8.62 -20.62 1.01
CA SER A 6 9.24 -19.87 2.10
C SER A 6 8.93 -18.38 1.97
N GLU A 7 8.53 -17.78 3.08
CA GLU A 7 8.24 -16.36 3.19
C GLU A 7 9.08 -15.74 4.30
N THR A 8 9.48 -14.50 4.11
CA THR A 8 10.22 -13.70 5.10
C THR A 8 9.55 -12.33 5.23
N PHE A 9 9.42 -11.85 6.46
CA PHE A 9 8.77 -10.59 6.79
C PHE A 9 9.71 -9.73 7.63
N GLY A 10 9.87 -8.48 7.24
CA GLY A 10 10.60 -7.46 8.00
C GLY A 10 9.62 -6.43 8.56
N TYR A 11 9.85 -6.02 9.79
CA TYR A 11 9.01 -5.05 10.48
C TYR A 11 9.83 -3.86 10.94
N TRP A 12 9.21 -2.68 10.96
CA TRP A 12 9.75 -1.55 11.70
C TRP A 12 9.62 -1.77 13.21
N PRO A 13 10.39 -1.04 14.04
CA PRO A 13 10.27 -1.11 15.50
C PRO A 13 8.86 -0.83 16.04
N THR A 14 8.04 -0.11 15.26
CA THR A 14 6.61 0.15 15.56
C THR A 14 5.70 -1.05 15.30
N GLY A 15 6.25 -2.19 14.86
CA GLY A 15 5.52 -3.42 14.54
C GLY A 15 4.85 -3.42 13.16
N ARG A 16 5.04 -2.36 12.35
CA ARG A 16 4.46 -2.30 11.00
C ARG A 16 5.30 -3.08 10.00
N LEU A 17 4.63 -3.77 9.09
CA LEU A 17 5.27 -4.56 8.03
C LEU A 17 6.02 -3.63 7.06
N ASN A 18 7.34 -3.76 6.97
CA ASN A 18 8.17 -2.94 6.10
C ASN A 18 8.61 -3.69 4.85
N THR A 19 8.88 -4.99 4.94
CA THR A 19 9.27 -5.82 3.79
C THR A 19 8.61 -7.18 3.86
N ALA A 20 8.36 -7.78 2.68
CA ALA A 20 8.03 -9.18 2.56
C ALA A 20 8.72 -9.76 1.34
N SER A 21 9.20 -10.99 1.44
CA SER A 21 9.77 -11.71 0.30
C SER A 21 9.28 -13.15 0.30
N GLY A 22 8.80 -13.61 -0.85
CA GLY A 22 8.29 -14.95 -1.05
C GLY A 22 8.10 -15.26 -2.54
N PRO A 23 7.34 -16.31 -2.89
CA PRO A 23 7.08 -16.69 -4.28
C PRO A 23 6.35 -15.61 -5.09
N TYR A 24 5.65 -14.70 -4.39
CA TYR A 24 4.99 -13.53 -4.94
C TYR A 24 5.95 -12.37 -5.27
N GLY A 25 7.26 -12.53 -5.05
CA GLY A 25 8.27 -11.50 -5.24
C GLY A 25 8.66 -10.81 -3.94
N SER A 26 9.30 -9.64 -4.08
CA SER A 26 9.76 -8.84 -2.94
C SER A 26 9.03 -7.51 -2.88
N TYR A 27 8.39 -7.28 -1.74
CA TYR A 27 7.65 -6.07 -1.40
C TYR A 27 8.43 -5.21 -0.42
N THR A 28 8.28 -3.89 -0.56
CA THR A 28 8.62 -2.90 0.47
C THR A 28 7.47 -1.94 0.65
N TRP A 29 7.16 -1.58 1.89
CA TRP A 29 6.09 -0.65 2.24
C TRP A 29 6.62 0.51 3.07
N LEU A 30 6.09 1.70 2.78
CA LEU A 30 6.25 2.89 3.61
C LEU A 30 4.88 3.35 4.11
N TYR A 31 4.89 4.06 5.22
CA TYR A 31 3.71 4.57 5.88
C TYR A 31 3.87 6.06 6.15
N ASP A 32 2.75 6.79 6.11
CA ASP A 32 2.71 8.17 6.58
C ASP A 32 2.76 8.24 8.12
N ALA A 33 2.77 9.48 8.65
CA ALA A 33 2.90 9.74 10.07
C ALA A 33 1.72 9.21 10.90
N VAL A 34 0.51 9.14 10.33
CA VAL A 34 -0.69 8.64 11.02
C VAL A 34 -0.88 7.13 10.84
N GLY A 35 -0.19 6.55 9.85
CA GLY A 35 -0.06 5.14 9.62
C GLY A 35 -0.79 4.53 8.47
N ASN A 36 -1.25 5.35 7.55
CA ASN A 36 -1.70 4.83 6.27
C ASN A 36 -0.48 4.35 5.49
N ARG A 37 -0.64 3.27 4.73
CA ARG A 37 0.38 2.87 3.75
C ARG A 37 0.49 3.98 2.73
N ALA A 38 1.65 4.61 2.60
CA ALA A 38 1.92 5.71 1.68
C ALA A 38 2.45 5.18 0.33
N SER A 39 3.26 4.12 0.36
CA SER A 39 3.73 3.46 -0.86
C SER A 39 3.94 1.97 -0.68
N GLU A 40 3.90 1.29 -1.81
CA GLU A 40 4.28 -0.11 -1.99
C GLU A 40 5.23 -0.20 -3.17
N THR A 41 6.31 -0.98 -3.03
CA THR A 41 7.22 -1.30 -4.13
C THR A 41 7.24 -2.80 -4.33
N LEU A 42 6.87 -3.27 -5.53
CA LEU A 42 6.96 -4.67 -5.93
C LEU A 42 7.90 -4.80 -7.12
N GLY A 43 9.00 -5.53 -6.95
CA GLY A 43 9.95 -5.77 -8.05
C GLY A 43 10.49 -4.48 -8.70
N GLY A 44 10.63 -3.41 -7.93
CA GLY A 44 11.09 -2.10 -8.39
C GLY A 44 9.98 -1.16 -8.92
N ILE A 45 8.75 -1.65 -9.05
CA ILE A 45 7.59 -0.86 -9.45
C ILE A 45 6.93 -0.25 -8.22
N VAL A 46 6.80 1.08 -8.20
CA VAL A 46 6.23 1.83 -7.07
C VAL A 46 4.77 2.17 -7.32
N THR A 47 3.91 1.79 -6.39
CA THR A 47 2.52 2.24 -6.29
C THR A 47 2.38 3.17 -5.08
N THR A 48 1.89 4.38 -5.31
CA THR A 48 1.61 5.39 -4.28
C THR A 48 0.14 5.34 -3.89
N TYR A 49 -0.12 5.44 -2.60
CA TYR A 49 -1.46 5.45 -2.01
C TYR A 49 -1.75 6.88 -1.54
N ASN A 50 -2.77 7.51 -2.12
CA ASN A 50 -3.07 8.91 -1.89
C ASN A 50 -4.25 9.06 -0.95
N TYR A 51 -4.08 9.91 0.07
CA TYR A 51 -5.10 10.21 1.07
C TYR A 51 -5.24 11.74 1.16
N PRO A 52 -6.44 12.25 1.44
CA PRO A 52 -6.63 13.66 1.75
C PRO A 52 -6.02 13.96 3.14
N THR A 53 -5.64 15.20 3.40
CA THR A 53 -4.93 15.59 4.63
C THR A 53 -5.75 15.47 5.92
N ASN A 54 -7.07 15.35 5.80
CA ASN A 54 -8.02 15.36 6.90
C ASN A 54 -8.75 14.02 7.10
N SER A 55 -8.37 12.96 6.38
CA SER A 55 -9.00 11.64 6.50
C SER A 55 -8.04 10.50 6.13
N ASN A 56 -8.32 9.31 6.64
CA ASN A 56 -7.59 8.07 6.30
C ASN A 56 -8.25 7.30 5.15
N GLN A 57 -9.19 7.93 4.43
CA GLN A 57 -9.85 7.34 3.26
C GLN A 57 -8.92 7.42 2.05
N LEU A 58 -8.56 6.25 1.49
CA LEU A 58 -7.77 6.16 0.27
C LEU A 58 -8.55 6.74 -0.90
N THR A 59 -8.04 7.75 -1.59
CA THR A 59 -8.72 8.39 -2.73
C THR A 59 -8.18 7.90 -4.06
N SER A 60 -6.90 7.52 -4.15
CA SER A 60 -6.37 6.92 -5.38
C SER A 60 -5.11 6.09 -5.15
N LEU A 61 -4.90 5.14 -6.06
CA LEU A 61 -3.60 4.49 -6.25
C LEU A 61 -2.99 5.00 -7.55
N THR A 62 -1.71 5.39 -7.50
CA THR A 62 -0.99 5.88 -8.68
C THR A 62 0.33 5.14 -8.87
N GLN A 63 0.77 5.02 -10.12
CA GLN A 63 2.09 4.55 -10.49
C GLN A 63 2.71 5.57 -11.42
N GLY A 64 3.66 6.35 -10.91
CA GLY A 64 4.13 7.57 -11.59
C GLY A 64 2.97 8.54 -11.82
N SER A 65 2.75 8.96 -13.07
CA SER A 65 1.63 9.82 -13.46
C SER A 65 0.32 9.07 -13.75
N THR A 66 0.35 7.73 -13.76
CA THR A 66 -0.83 6.91 -14.09
C THR A 66 -1.67 6.68 -12.85
N THR A 67 -2.98 6.95 -12.94
CA THR A 67 -3.94 6.54 -11.91
C THR A 67 -4.36 5.11 -12.19
N LEU A 68 -4.11 4.22 -11.23
CA LEU A 68 -4.48 2.80 -11.30
C LEU A 68 -5.88 2.54 -10.78
N ARG A 69 -6.32 3.35 -9.81
CA ARG A 69 -7.63 3.26 -9.17
C ARG A 69 -7.99 4.59 -8.53
N SER A 70 -9.26 4.96 -8.53
CA SER A 70 -9.82 6.13 -7.87
C SER A 70 -11.06 5.74 -7.06
N LEU A 71 -11.16 6.25 -5.84
CA LEU A 71 -12.22 5.94 -4.88
C LEU A 71 -12.93 7.22 -4.45
N GLY A 72 -14.26 7.21 -4.53
CA GLY A 72 -15.13 8.27 -4.04
C GLY A 72 -15.99 7.78 -2.88
N TYR A 73 -16.30 8.68 -1.94
CA TYR A 73 -17.04 8.36 -0.72
C TYR A 73 -18.18 9.35 -0.50
N ASP A 74 -19.26 8.89 0.15
CA ASP A 74 -20.27 9.78 0.72
C ASP A 74 -19.83 10.35 2.09
N GLY A 75 -20.69 11.17 2.70
CA GLY A 75 -20.40 11.79 4.01
C GLY A 75 -20.31 10.80 5.18
N ASP A 76 -20.87 9.60 5.03
CA ASP A 76 -20.81 8.53 6.03
C ASP A 76 -19.60 7.60 5.81
N GLY A 77 -18.83 7.82 4.73
CA GLY A 77 -17.63 7.06 4.38
C GLY A 77 -17.90 5.79 3.59
N ASN A 78 -19.11 5.61 3.03
CA ASN A 78 -19.37 4.51 2.10
C ASN A 78 -18.79 4.83 0.73
N ILE A 79 -18.23 3.82 0.06
CA ILE A 79 -17.71 3.98 -1.31
C ILE A 79 -18.89 4.18 -2.28
N THR A 80 -18.85 5.28 -3.02
CA THR A 80 -19.84 5.62 -4.06
C THR A 80 -19.28 5.54 -5.48
N SER A 81 -17.95 5.50 -5.62
CA SER A 81 -17.26 5.29 -6.89
C SER A 81 -15.97 4.50 -6.69
N ASP A 82 -15.68 3.61 -7.61
CA ASP A 82 -14.44 2.84 -7.69
C ASP A 82 -14.12 2.59 -9.18
N THR A 83 -13.06 3.22 -9.68
CA THR A 83 -12.70 3.21 -11.12
C THR A 83 -11.21 3.03 -11.33
#